data_AF-A0A2V9JDE2-F1
#
_entry.id   AF-A0A2V9JDE2-F1
#
_cell.length_a   1.000
_cell.length_b   1.000
_cell.length_c   1.000
_cell.angle_alpha   90.00
_cell.angle_beta   90.00
_cell.angle_gamma   90.00
#
_symmetry.space_group_name_H-M   'P 1'
#
loop_
_entity.id
_entity.type
_entity.pdbx_description
1 polymer ?
#
loop_
_entity_poly.entity_id
_entity_poly.type
_entity_poly.pdbx_seq_one_letter_code
_entity_poly.pdbx_strand_id
1 'polypeptide(L)'
;WLNQGDGTFREDGLEAGVAYSADGLAKAGMGVTAEDVSNDGTLALLVTNLTREGVTLFRESGKAEIDDVTAQAGLLQPTFGFTGFGAGWFDYDNDGWLDLFIANGAVTLLEPLRGNPHPYAQKSQLFHNNGQGRFEEVTSLAGPAFQIAAVSRGAAFGDIDNDGALDI
;
A
#
# COMPACT_ATOMS: atom_id res chain seq x y z
N TRP A 1 -12.19 12.77 -1.24
CA TRP A 1 -12.74 13.99 -1.86
C TRP A 1 -13.47 13.62 -3.15
N LEU A 2 -14.73 14.02 -3.28
CA LEU A 2 -15.53 13.85 -4.49
C LEU A 2 -15.51 15.12 -5.34
N ASN A 3 -15.13 14.99 -6.61
CA ASN A 3 -15.21 16.07 -7.59
C ASN A 3 -16.68 16.39 -7.88
N GLN A 4 -17.07 17.65 -7.75
CA GLN A 4 -18.46 18.10 -7.99
C GLN A 4 -18.73 18.48 -9.45
N GLY A 5 -17.72 18.42 -10.33
CA GLY A 5 -17.85 18.72 -11.77
C GLY A 5 -17.76 20.22 -12.10
N ASP A 6 -17.60 21.08 -11.11
CA ASP A 6 -17.50 22.54 -11.24
C ASP A 6 -16.12 23.08 -10.80
N GLY A 7 -15.14 22.18 -10.66
CA GLY A 7 -13.81 22.50 -10.14
C GLY A 7 -13.72 22.52 -8.61
N THR A 8 -14.81 22.22 -7.90
CA THR A 8 -14.81 22.06 -6.44
C THR A 8 -14.83 20.59 -6.02
N PHE A 9 -14.46 20.37 -4.76
CA PHE A 9 -14.39 19.05 -4.15
C PHE A 9 -15.11 19.05 -2.80
N ARG A 10 -15.79 17.94 -2.50
CA ARG A 10 -16.47 17.72 -1.22
C ARG A 10 -15.79 16.56 -0.46
N GLU A 11 -15.63 16.71 0.84
CA GLU A 11 -15.21 15.62 1.73
C GLU A 11 -16.37 14.61 1.84
N ASP A 12 -16.09 13.32 1.75
CA ASP A 12 -17.10 12.25 1.78
C ASP A 12 -16.55 10.95 2.37
N GLY A 13 -15.36 10.97 2.97
CA GLY A 13 -14.70 9.77 3.44
C GLY A 13 -15.48 9.08 4.55
N LEU A 14 -16.19 9.86 5.38
CA LEU A 14 -17.02 9.30 6.44
C LEU A 14 -18.25 8.59 5.86
N GLU A 15 -18.99 9.27 4.99
CA GLU A 15 -20.18 8.73 4.33
C GLU A 15 -19.84 7.55 3.41
N ALA A 16 -18.68 7.57 2.77
CA ALA A 16 -18.18 6.49 1.93
C ALA A 16 -17.56 5.32 2.72
N GLY A 17 -17.41 5.42 4.05
CA GLY A 17 -16.88 4.33 4.88
C GLY A 17 -15.35 4.16 4.85
N VAL A 18 -14.60 5.17 4.41
CA VAL A 18 -13.12 5.12 4.27
C VAL A 18 -12.38 6.09 5.20
N ALA A 19 -13.09 6.77 6.11
CA ALA A 19 -12.49 7.72 7.05
C ALA A 19 -11.74 7.05 8.22
N TYR A 20 -12.10 5.83 8.58
CA TYR A 20 -11.57 5.13 9.75
C TYR A 20 -11.26 3.67 9.42
N SER A 21 -10.30 3.08 10.12
CA SER A 21 -10.07 1.62 10.07
C SER A 21 -11.17 0.83 10.79
N ALA A 22 -11.12 -0.50 10.69
CA ALA A 22 -12.09 -1.41 11.32
C ALA A 22 -12.26 -1.22 12.84
N ASP A 23 -11.24 -0.68 13.53
CA ASP A 23 -11.25 -0.34 14.95
C ASP A 23 -11.72 1.09 15.26
N GLY A 24 -12.19 1.83 14.25
CA GLY A 24 -12.71 3.19 14.38
C GLY A 24 -11.64 4.27 14.55
N LEU A 25 -10.37 3.97 14.24
CA LEU A 25 -9.27 4.91 14.37
C LEU A 25 -9.01 5.69 13.07
N ALA A 26 -8.76 6.98 13.22
CA ALA A 26 -8.18 7.79 12.15
C ALA A 26 -6.67 7.49 12.11
N LYS A 27 -6.17 7.15 10.92
CA LYS A 27 -4.74 6.89 10.67
C LYS A 27 -4.12 8.03 9.86
N ALA A 28 -2.81 8.00 9.72
CA ALA A 28 -2.04 9.12 9.17
C ALA A 28 -2.41 9.49 7.72
N GLY A 29 -2.76 8.54 6.84
CA GLY A 29 -3.12 8.81 5.46
C GLY A 29 -1.97 9.40 4.63
N MET A 30 -0.89 8.63 4.44
CA MET A 30 0.38 9.12 3.89
C MET A 30 0.52 8.92 2.38
N GLY A 31 -0.19 7.94 1.83
CA GLY A 31 -0.25 7.63 0.41
C GLY A 31 -1.54 6.87 0.12
N VAL A 32 -2.00 6.94 -1.13
CA VAL A 32 -3.25 6.32 -1.56
C VAL A 32 -3.13 5.79 -2.98
N THR A 33 -3.70 4.61 -3.23
CA THR A 33 -3.83 4.01 -4.56
C THR A 33 -5.14 3.21 -4.63
N ALA A 34 -5.72 3.04 -5.82
CA ALA A 34 -6.98 2.34 -6.01
C ALA A 34 -7.00 1.54 -7.32
N GLU A 35 -7.19 0.22 -7.25
CA GLU A 35 -7.22 -0.69 -8.42
C GLU A 35 -8.13 -1.91 -8.18
N ASP A 36 -8.53 -2.60 -9.25
CA ASP A 36 -9.29 -3.87 -9.18
C ASP A 36 -8.34 -5.05 -8.93
N VAL A 37 -7.92 -5.21 -7.69
CA VAL A 37 -6.96 -6.25 -7.26
C VAL A 37 -7.59 -7.65 -7.16
N SER A 38 -8.91 -7.75 -7.34
CA SER A 38 -9.69 -8.99 -7.25
C SER A 38 -10.25 -9.47 -8.59
N ASN A 39 -10.01 -8.74 -9.67
CA ASN A 39 -10.55 -9.03 -11.00
C ASN A 39 -12.09 -9.20 -10.99
N ASP A 40 -12.79 -8.44 -10.14
CA ASP A 40 -14.25 -8.52 -9.98
C ASP A 40 -14.98 -7.23 -10.40
N GLY A 41 -14.25 -6.27 -10.96
CA GLY A 41 -14.76 -4.98 -11.40
C GLY A 41 -14.94 -3.96 -10.28
N THR A 42 -14.50 -4.26 -9.05
CA THR A 42 -14.56 -3.34 -7.90
C THR A 42 -13.17 -2.86 -7.51
N LEU A 43 -13.03 -1.56 -7.26
CA LEU A 43 -11.76 -1.01 -6.82
C LEU A 43 -11.53 -1.27 -5.33
N ALA A 44 -10.33 -1.69 -4.98
CA ALA A 44 -9.83 -1.66 -3.62
C ALA A 44 -8.99 -0.40 -3.41
N LEU A 45 -9.26 0.34 -2.34
CA LEU A 45 -8.53 1.54 -1.94
C LEU A 45 -7.51 1.19 -0.85
N LEU A 46 -6.22 1.31 -1.16
CA LEU A 46 -5.16 1.16 -0.18
C LEU A 46 -4.69 2.53 0.31
N VAL A 47 -4.58 2.67 1.63
CA VAL A 47 -4.00 3.83 2.30
C VAL A 47 -2.78 3.40 3.09
N THR A 48 -1.62 4.02 2.85
CA THR A 48 -0.41 3.80 3.65
C THR A 48 -0.39 4.72 4.87
N ASN A 49 0.19 4.25 5.98
CA ASN A 49 0.20 4.98 7.24
C ASN A 49 1.53 4.87 7.99
N LEU A 50 1.56 5.38 9.22
CA LEU A 50 2.74 5.36 10.08
C LEU A 50 3.06 3.96 10.61
N THR A 51 4.30 3.82 11.08
CA THR A 51 4.70 2.69 11.90
C THR A 51 3.74 2.53 13.08
N ARG A 52 3.28 1.30 13.32
CA ARG A 52 2.22 0.88 14.28
C ARG A 52 0.79 1.19 13.88
N GLU A 53 0.55 1.67 12.66
CA GLU A 53 -0.81 1.82 12.12
C GLU A 53 -1.08 0.78 11.01
N GLY A 54 -0.03 0.30 10.35
CA GLY A 54 -0.13 -0.58 9.17
C GLY A 54 -0.83 0.12 8.00
N VAL A 55 -0.89 -0.53 6.84
CA VAL A 55 -1.79 -0.04 5.77
C VAL A 55 -3.26 -0.20 6.16
N THR A 56 -4.14 0.45 5.42
CA THR A 56 -5.57 0.13 5.42
C THR A 56 -5.99 -0.19 3.99
N LEU A 57 -6.53 -1.40 3.77
CA LEU A 57 -7.11 -1.81 2.50
C LEU A 57 -8.63 -1.81 2.65
N PHE A 58 -9.28 -0.86 1.97
CA PHE A 58 -10.73 -0.78 1.88
C PHE A 58 -11.22 -1.46 0.60
N ARG A 59 -12.28 -2.26 0.68
CA ARG A 59 -12.89 -2.89 -0.50
C ARG A 59 -14.41 -2.98 -0.34
N GLU A 60 -15.12 -2.87 -1.46
CA GLU A 60 -16.57 -3.06 -1.47
C GLU A 60 -16.94 -4.54 -1.29
N SER A 61 -17.89 -4.85 -0.39
CA SER A 61 -18.37 -6.21 -0.11
C SER A 61 -19.70 -6.58 -0.80
N GLY A 62 -20.03 -5.93 -1.92
CA GLY A 62 -21.15 -6.31 -2.81
C GLY A 62 -22.54 -5.82 -2.39
N LYS A 63 -22.61 -4.76 -1.57
CA LYS A 63 -23.86 -4.07 -1.18
C LYS A 63 -23.68 -2.55 -1.09
N ALA A 64 -22.75 -1.97 -1.84
CA ALA A 64 -22.31 -0.58 -1.69
C ALA A 64 -21.78 -0.25 -0.27
N GLU A 65 -21.33 -1.27 0.47
CA GLU A 65 -20.65 -1.13 1.75
C GLU A 65 -19.16 -1.36 1.53
N ILE A 66 -18.34 -0.44 2.03
CA ILE A 66 -16.87 -0.50 1.95
C ILE A 66 -16.35 -0.93 3.31
N ASP A 67 -15.62 -2.03 3.34
CA ASP A 67 -15.05 -2.63 4.54
C ASP A 67 -13.53 -2.47 4.58
N ASP A 68 -12.96 -2.27 5.76
CA ASP A 68 -11.53 -2.45 6.00
C ASP A 68 -11.21 -3.96 6.06
N VAL A 69 -10.60 -4.45 4.99
CA VAL A 69 -10.24 -5.86 4.80
C VAL A 69 -8.77 -6.16 5.08
N THR A 70 -8.04 -5.22 5.67
CA THR A 70 -6.57 -5.27 5.84
C THR A 70 -6.09 -6.57 6.50
N ALA A 71 -6.75 -6.98 7.58
CA ALA A 71 -6.38 -8.19 8.31
C ALA A 71 -6.70 -9.46 7.52
N GLN A 72 -7.86 -9.51 6.85
CA GLN A 72 -8.27 -10.67 6.04
C GLN A 72 -7.36 -10.83 4.81
N ALA A 73 -6.96 -9.70 4.21
CA ALA A 73 -6.03 -9.64 3.10
C ALA A 73 -4.58 -9.98 3.49
N GLY A 74 -4.27 -10.14 4.79
CA GLY A 74 -2.92 -10.50 5.26
C GLY A 74 -1.94 -9.33 5.34
N LEU A 75 -2.38 -8.09 5.19
CA LEU A 75 -1.51 -6.90 5.11
C LEU A 75 -1.22 -6.26 6.48
N LEU A 76 -2.05 -6.51 7.50
CA LEU A 76 -1.95 -5.79 8.78
C LEU A 76 -0.60 -6.02 9.47
N GLN A 77 -0.26 -7.27 9.77
CA GLN A 77 0.94 -7.59 10.54
C GLN A 77 2.24 -7.27 9.81
N PRO A 78 2.41 -7.58 8.51
CA PRO A 78 3.65 -7.29 7.80
C PRO A 78 3.94 -5.80 7.63
N THR A 79 2.90 -4.96 7.53
CA THR A 79 3.06 -3.51 7.33
C THR A 79 3.16 -2.73 8.65
N PHE A 80 2.78 -3.34 9.78
CA PHE A 80 2.74 -2.69 11.10
C PHE A 80 4.09 -2.10 11.54
N GLY A 81 5.21 -2.68 11.12
CA GLY A 81 6.56 -2.24 11.48
C GLY A 81 7.12 -1.09 10.64
N PHE A 82 6.37 -0.60 9.65
CA PHE A 82 6.87 0.30 8.61
C PHE A 82 6.05 1.59 8.52
N THR A 83 6.69 2.67 8.07
CA THR A 83 5.99 3.86 7.62
C THR A 83 5.94 3.84 6.10
N GLY A 84 4.75 3.62 5.55
CA GLY A 84 4.54 3.59 4.10
C GLY A 84 4.24 4.98 3.53
N PHE A 85 4.59 5.17 2.26
CA PHE A 85 4.27 6.36 1.49
C PHE A 85 3.68 5.95 0.13
N GLY A 86 4.40 6.17 -0.97
CA GLY A 86 4.00 5.73 -2.30
C GLY A 86 3.81 4.21 -2.34
N ALA A 87 2.69 3.79 -2.91
CA ALA A 87 2.37 2.39 -3.16
C ALA A 87 1.82 2.26 -4.57
N GLY A 88 1.96 1.08 -5.16
CA GLY A 88 1.44 0.81 -6.49
C GLY A 88 1.13 -0.66 -6.68
N TRP A 89 0.17 -0.89 -7.57
CA TRP A 89 -0.31 -2.20 -7.96
C TRP A 89 0.24 -2.54 -9.34
N PHE A 90 0.80 -3.73 -9.48
CA PHE A 90 1.38 -4.22 -10.74
C PHE A 90 1.51 -5.73 -10.66
N ASP A 91 1.42 -6.41 -11.80
CA ASP A 91 1.58 -7.86 -11.91
C ASP A 91 3.05 -8.16 -12.19
N TYR A 92 3.84 -8.48 -11.16
CA TYR A 92 5.31 -8.57 -11.33
C TYR A 92 5.75 -9.92 -11.88
N ASP A 93 4.92 -10.96 -11.72
CA ASP A 93 5.22 -12.33 -12.17
C ASP A 93 4.34 -12.79 -13.36
N ASN A 94 3.49 -11.90 -13.87
CA ASN A 94 2.58 -12.12 -15.00
C ASN A 94 1.56 -13.24 -14.77
N ASP A 95 1.07 -13.40 -13.54
CA ASP A 95 0.08 -14.41 -13.17
C ASP A 95 -1.38 -13.95 -13.35
N GLY A 96 -1.59 -12.68 -13.70
CA GLY A 96 -2.89 -12.06 -13.91
C GLY A 96 -3.49 -11.44 -12.65
N TRP A 97 -2.78 -11.42 -11.53
CA TRP A 97 -3.18 -10.78 -10.29
C TRP A 97 -2.27 -9.62 -9.95
N LEU A 98 -2.85 -8.47 -9.64
CA LEU A 98 -2.06 -7.32 -9.23
C LEU A 98 -1.44 -7.56 -7.84
N ASP A 99 -0.12 -7.50 -7.78
CA ASP A 99 0.69 -7.49 -6.58
C ASP A 99 0.86 -6.07 -6.03
N LEU A 100 1.44 -5.95 -4.84
CA LEU A 100 1.57 -4.68 -4.14
C LEU A 100 3.02 -4.33 -3.80
N PHE A 101 3.46 -3.18 -4.27
CA PHE A 101 4.68 -2.53 -3.80
C PHE A 101 4.37 -1.38 -2.83
N ILE A 102 5.18 -1.24 -1.77
CA ILE A 102 5.12 -0.11 -0.84
C ILE A 102 6.51 0.48 -0.62
N ALA A 103 6.69 1.76 -0.97
CA ALA A 103 7.85 2.55 -0.60
C ALA A 103 7.80 2.93 0.89
N ASN A 104 8.82 2.52 1.63
CA ASN A 104 8.89 2.76 3.07
C ASN A 104 10.05 3.69 3.46
N GLY A 105 9.87 4.35 4.60
CA GLY A 105 10.94 5.07 5.28
C GLY A 105 10.37 5.78 6.50
N ALA A 106 11.01 5.64 7.66
CA ALA A 106 10.50 6.22 8.89
C ALA A 106 10.43 7.76 8.82
N VAL A 107 9.58 8.34 9.66
CA VAL A 107 9.51 9.80 9.92
C VAL A 107 10.05 10.16 11.30
N THR A 108 10.29 9.16 12.14
CA THR A 108 10.92 9.29 13.46
C THR A 108 12.20 8.47 13.49
N LEU A 109 13.12 8.89 14.35
CA LEU A 109 14.42 8.22 14.49
C LEU A 109 14.19 6.75 14.86
N LEU A 110 14.76 5.84 14.07
CA LEU A 110 14.81 4.44 14.45
C LEU A 110 15.94 4.27 15.46
N GLU A 111 15.59 3.98 16.72
CA GLU A 111 16.59 3.81 17.80
C GLU A 111 17.73 2.84 17.45
N PRO A 112 17.49 1.68 16.80
CA PRO A 112 18.58 0.80 16.37
C PRO A 112 19.56 1.42 15.37
N LEU A 113 19.16 2.49 14.67
CA LEU A 113 19.97 3.21 13.70
C LEU A 113 20.52 4.54 14.25
N ARG A 114 20.44 4.80 15.56
CA ARG A 114 21.00 6.01 16.15
C ARG A 114 22.50 6.12 15.84
N GLY A 115 22.89 7.25 15.25
CA GLY A 115 24.27 7.49 14.79
C GLY A 115 24.60 6.97 13.38
N ASN A 116 23.66 6.27 12.72
CA ASN A 116 23.76 5.93 11.30
C ASN A 116 23.50 7.18 10.44
N PRO A 117 24.18 7.36 9.28
CA PRO A 117 23.90 8.46 8.34
C PRO A 117 22.46 8.49 7.80
N HIS A 118 21.77 7.35 7.78
CA HIS A 118 20.40 7.19 7.30
C HIS A 118 19.50 6.58 8.37
N PRO A 119 19.23 7.29 9.49
CA PRO A 119 18.64 6.68 10.67
C PRO A 119 17.10 6.57 10.60
N TYR A 120 16.54 6.84 9.42
CA TYR A 120 15.13 6.71 9.06
C TYR A 120 14.91 5.64 7.97
N ALA A 121 15.97 4.97 7.53
CA ALA A 121 15.90 4.05 6.41
C ALA A 121 15.09 2.80 6.75
N GLN A 122 14.15 2.43 5.87
CA GLN A 122 13.40 1.18 5.91
C GLN A 122 13.44 0.52 4.54
N LYS A 123 13.29 -0.80 4.48
CA LYS A 123 13.14 -1.51 3.20
C LYS A 123 11.75 -1.24 2.64
N SER A 124 11.67 -0.97 1.35
CA SER A 124 10.40 -1.08 0.62
C SER A 124 9.90 -2.53 0.70
N GLN A 125 8.59 -2.73 0.63
CA GLN A 125 7.97 -4.04 0.70
C GLN A 125 7.35 -4.45 -0.63
N LEU A 126 7.43 -5.74 -0.94
CA LEU A 126 6.70 -6.38 -2.04
C LEU A 126 5.78 -7.46 -1.46
N PHE A 127 4.56 -7.50 -1.97
CA PHE A 127 3.55 -8.47 -1.58
C PHE A 127 2.97 -9.15 -2.80
N HIS A 128 3.00 -10.48 -2.81
CA HIS A 128 2.41 -11.28 -3.86
C HIS A 128 0.93 -11.55 -3.60
N ASN A 129 0.08 -11.32 -4.61
CA ASN A 129 -1.34 -11.62 -4.56
C ASN A 129 -1.61 -13.04 -5.05
N ASN A 130 -2.08 -13.93 -4.17
CA ASN A 130 -2.28 -15.33 -4.53
C ASN A 130 -3.59 -15.63 -5.29
N GLY A 131 -4.30 -14.59 -5.74
CA GLY A 131 -5.60 -14.68 -6.43
C GLY A 131 -6.77 -15.14 -5.56
N GLN A 132 -6.56 -15.32 -4.25
CA GLN A 132 -7.58 -15.75 -3.29
C GLN A 132 -7.97 -14.62 -2.33
N GLY A 133 -7.69 -13.36 -2.72
CA GLY A 133 -7.94 -12.18 -1.90
C GLY A 133 -6.97 -12.03 -0.72
N ARG A 134 -5.79 -12.66 -0.80
CA ARG A 134 -4.74 -12.57 0.22
C ARG A 134 -3.40 -12.18 -0.42
N PHE A 135 -2.66 -11.41 0.35
CA PHE A 135 -1.31 -10.97 0.02
C PHE A 135 -0.29 -11.62 0.94
N GLU A 136 0.84 -12.01 0.37
CA GLU A 136 1.96 -12.61 1.08
C GLU A 136 3.20 -11.74 0.92
N GLU A 137 3.86 -11.40 2.02
CA GLU A 137 5.07 -10.58 1.97
C GLU A 137 6.22 -11.41 1.39
N VAL A 138 6.78 -10.92 0.27
CA VAL A 138 7.84 -11.60 -0.49
C VAL A 138 9.09 -10.76 -0.64
N THR A 139 9.22 -9.64 0.08
CA THR A 139 10.38 -8.72 0.04
C THR A 139 11.71 -9.44 0.21
N SER A 140 11.77 -10.46 1.07
CA SER A 140 13.00 -11.25 1.30
C SER A 140 13.41 -12.12 0.11
N LEU A 141 12.45 -12.46 -0.76
CA LEU A 141 12.63 -13.30 -1.95
C LEU A 141 12.81 -12.46 -3.23
N ALA A 142 12.39 -11.19 -3.22
CA ALA A 142 12.42 -10.26 -4.35
C ALA A 142 13.83 -9.76 -4.76
N GLY A 143 14.89 -10.41 -4.25
CA GLY A 143 16.27 -10.15 -4.66
C GLY A 143 16.94 -8.96 -3.96
N PRO A 144 18.16 -8.59 -4.42
CA PRO A 144 19.04 -7.64 -3.71
C PRO A 144 18.50 -6.21 -3.61
N ALA A 145 17.76 -5.74 -4.62
CA ALA A 145 17.20 -4.39 -4.65
C ALA A 145 16.26 -4.14 -3.45
N PHE A 146 15.44 -5.14 -3.10
CA PHE A 146 14.53 -5.10 -1.96
C PHE A 146 15.23 -5.28 -0.59
N GLN A 147 16.52 -5.58 -0.57
CA GLN A 147 17.29 -5.61 0.68
C GLN A 147 17.87 -4.25 1.06
N ILE A 148 17.78 -3.26 0.17
CA ILE A 148 18.27 -1.91 0.42
C ILE A 148 17.26 -1.17 1.31
N ALA A 149 17.72 -0.72 2.47
CA ALA A 149 16.96 0.21 3.31
C ALA A 149 17.25 1.64 2.88
N ALA A 150 16.20 2.40 2.60
CA ALA A 150 16.29 3.80 2.19
C ALA A 150 15.18 4.63 2.82
N VAL A 151 15.23 5.95 2.63
CA VAL A 151 14.14 6.86 3.00
C VAL A 151 13.28 7.09 1.77
N SER A 152 12.55 6.05 1.37
CA SER A 152 11.70 6.10 0.17
C SER A 152 10.38 6.81 0.48
N ARG A 153 9.84 7.50 -0.53
CA ARG A 153 8.62 8.32 -0.40
C ARG A 153 7.67 8.15 -1.58
N GLY A 154 8.18 7.89 -2.77
CA GLY A 154 7.38 7.61 -3.96
C GLY A 154 7.94 6.41 -4.71
N ALA A 155 7.18 5.96 -5.70
CA ALA A 155 7.56 4.95 -6.67
C ALA A 155 6.99 5.36 -8.03
N ALA A 156 7.66 4.94 -9.10
CA ALA A 156 7.16 5.00 -10.45
C ALA A 156 7.14 3.58 -10.99
N PHE A 157 6.28 3.29 -11.96
CA PHE A 157 6.17 1.96 -12.55
C PHE A 157 6.19 2.10 -14.06
N GLY A 158 6.89 1.18 -14.73
CA GLY A 158 6.94 1.15 -16.19
C GLY A 158 7.96 0.13 -16.69
N ASP A 159 7.76 -0.34 -17.91
CA ASP A 159 8.70 -1.20 -18.62
C ASP A 159 9.83 -0.32 -19.20
N ILE A 160 10.93 -0.17 -18.45
CA ILE A 160 12.00 0.78 -18.76
C ILE A 160 12.95 0.19 -19.81
N ASP A 161 13.17 -1.12 -19.78
CA ASP A 161 14.08 -1.80 -20.70
C ASP A 161 13.38 -2.45 -21.91
N ASN A 162 12.05 -2.38 -21.99
CA ASN A 162 11.18 -2.89 -23.05
C ASN A 162 11.21 -4.42 -23.17
N ASP A 163 11.33 -5.12 -22.04
CA ASP A 163 11.28 -6.58 -21.99
C ASP A 163 9.84 -7.13 -21.82
N GLY A 164 8.88 -6.24 -21.58
CA GLY A 164 7.47 -6.56 -21.38
C GLY A 164 7.08 -6.81 -19.92
N ALA A 165 8.02 -6.81 -18.98
CA ALA A 165 7.76 -6.79 -17.55
C ALA A 165 7.77 -5.35 -17.01
N LEU A 166 7.01 -5.10 -15.96
CA LEU A 166 6.99 -3.79 -15.31
C LEU A 166 8.15 -3.66 -14.31
N ASP A 167 8.92 -2.57 -14.43
CA ASP A 167 9.92 -2.15 -13.45
C ASP A 167 9.34 -1.17 -12.41
N ILE A 168 10.11 -0.94 -11.34
CA ILE A 168 9.84 0.01 -10.24
C ILE A 168 11.03 0.96 -10.01
#